data_AF-A0A970NZZ1-F1
#
_entry.id   AF-A0A970NZZ1-F1
#
_cell.length_a   1.000
_cell.length_b   1.000
_cell.length_c   1.000
_cell.angle_alpha   90.00
_cell.angle_beta   90.00
_cell.angle_gamma   90.00
#
_symmetry.space_group_name_H-M   'P 1'
#
loop_
_entity.id
_entity.type
_entity.pdbx_description
1 polymer ?
#
loop_
_entity_poly.entity_id
_entity_poly.type
_entity_poly.pdbx_seq_one_letter_code
_entity_poly.pdbx_strand_id
1 'polypeptide(L)'
;MILFLSIFCIISVAGGIPKGNDPAGSIYQQRAVSGKIADAKGLPLPGVTVLVKGTTQGTITDSDGEYSLSGLPDGATLVFSFVGMHTQEIVVGNQTVINVTMEEETIGLEEVIAIGYGTQKKENLTGAVSYVDAETLDSRPVPSIGQGLQGTV
;
A
#
# COMPACT_ATOMS: atom_id res chain seq x y z
N MET A 1 93.27 -13.97 -3.81
CA MET A 1 93.11 -13.99 -2.35
C MET A 1 91.79 -13.28 -2.03
N ILE A 2 90.69 -14.05 -1.93
CA ILE A 2 89.47 -13.80 -1.15
C ILE A 2 88.68 -12.52 -1.54
N LEU A 3 87.47 -12.58 -2.12
CA LEU A 3 86.29 -13.18 -1.49
C LEU A 3 85.25 -13.60 -2.56
N PHE A 4 84.99 -14.91 -2.57
CA PHE A 4 83.79 -15.57 -3.09
C PHE A 4 82.61 -15.33 -2.13
N LEU A 5 81.37 -15.53 -2.61
CA LEU A 5 80.05 -15.38 -1.97
C LEU A 5 79.46 -13.98 -2.16
N SER A 6 78.24 -13.78 -2.63
CA SER A 6 77.09 -14.68 -2.71
C SER A 6 76.16 -14.08 -3.78
N ILE A 7 75.77 -14.87 -4.77
CA ILE A 7 74.41 -15.42 -4.87
C ILE A 7 73.43 -14.47 -5.57
N PHE A 8 72.79 -15.00 -6.62
CA PHE A 8 71.43 -14.65 -7.04
C PHE A 8 71.14 -13.20 -7.48
N CYS A 9 71.23 -12.95 -8.79
CA CYS A 9 70.03 -12.57 -9.56
C CYS A 9 70.32 -12.75 -11.06
N ILE A 10 69.97 -13.95 -11.54
CA ILE A 10 69.88 -14.27 -12.96
C ILE A 10 68.52 -13.74 -13.45
N ILE A 11 68.54 -12.91 -14.50
CA ILE A 11 67.50 -12.72 -15.53
C ILE A 11 66.12 -12.19 -15.08
N SER A 12 65.74 -10.99 -15.54
CA SER A 12 64.49 -10.82 -16.33
C SER A 12 64.27 -9.41 -16.88
N VAL A 13 64.21 -9.32 -18.23
CA VAL A 13 63.18 -8.66 -19.05
C VAL A 13 62.98 -7.15 -18.85
N ALA A 14 63.43 -6.25 -19.75
CA ALA A 14 62.96 -5.97 -21.12
C ALA A 14 61.50 -5.45 -21.23
N GLY A 15 61.35 -4.16 -21.55
CA GLY A 15 60.27 -3.64 -22.40
C GLY A 15 59.01 -3.10 -21.72
N GLY A 16 58.61 -1.87 -22.10
CA GLY A 16 57.29 -1.31 -21.78
C GLY A 16 57.11 0.15 -22.20
N ILE A 17 56.76 0.38 -23.47
CA ILE A 17 56.24 1.64 -24.01
C ILE A 17 54.91 1.97 -23.32
N PRO A 18 54.63 3.21 -22.85
CA PRO A 18 53.28 3.58 -22.46
C PRO A 18 52.40 3.67 -23.71
N LYS A 19 51.72 2.56 -24.05
CA LYS A 19 50.54 2.58 -24.91
C LYS A 19 49.32 2.71 -24.01
N GLY A 20 48.50 3.74 -24.24
CA GLY A 20 47.24 3.93 -23.53
C GLY A 20 46.54 5.21 -23.94
N ASN A 21 46.23 5.35 -25.23
CA ASN A 21 45.05 6.12 -25.64
C ASN A 21 43.84 5.22 -25.36
N ASP A 22 43.43 5.13 -24.11
CA ASP A 22 42.14 4.54 -23.76
C ASP A 22 41.09 5.65 -23.88
N PRO A 23 40.13 5.56 -24.82
CA PRO A 23 39.06 6.53 -24.90
C PRO A 23 38.29 6.48 -23.59
N ALA A 24 38.26 7.62 -22.90
CA ALA A 24 37.32 7.99 -21.85
C ALA A 24 36.42 6.82 -21.43
N GLY A 25 36.90 5.99 -20.49
CA GLY A 25 36.00 5.20 -19.68
C GLY A 25 35.00 6.20 -19.13
N SER A 26 33.77 6.14 -19.62
CA SER A 26 32.66 6.85 -19.02
C SER A 26 32.66 6.40 -17.57
N ILE A 27 33.21 7.24 -16.69
CA ILE A 27 32.97 7.15 -15.27
C ILE A 27 31.46 7.38 -15.20
N TYR A 28 30.68 6.30 -15.30
CA TYR A 28 29.35 6.28 -14.74
C TYR A 28 29.60 6.63 -13.30
N GLN A 29 29.46 7.92 -12.98
CA GLN A 29 29.66 8.45 -11.65
C GLN A 29 28.57 7.80 -10.84
N GLN A 30 28.87 6.62 -10.29
CA GLN A 30 27.96 5.81 -9.50
C GLN A 30 27.57 6.68 -8.33
N ARG A 31 26.43 7.37 -8.46
CA ARG A 31 26.03 8.39 -7.50
C ARG A 31 25.71 7.65 -6.22
N ALA A 32 26.47 7.99 -5.17
CA ALA A 32 26.15 7.58 -3.82
C ALA A 32 25.07 8.50 -3.30
N VAL A 33 23.98 7.91 -2.84
CA VAL A 33 22.93 8.59 -2.11
C VAL A 33 22.92 8.06 -0.70
N SER A 34 23.00 8.96 0.25
CA SER A 34 22.78 8.67 1.66
C SER A 34 21.55 9.41 2.16
N GLY A 35 21.08 9.04 3.34
CA GLY A 35 19.91 9.67 3.90
C GLY A 35 19.51 9.08 5.22
N LYS A 36 18.56 9.75 5.87
CA LYS A 36 17.94 9.28 7.10
C LYS A 36 16.44 9.12 6.91
N ILE A 37 15.91 8.02 7.42
CA ILE A 37 14.49 7.72 7.43
C ILE A 37 13.97 7.85 8.85
N ALA A 38 12.90 8.63 9.02
CA ALA A 38 12.24 8.85 10.29
C ALA A 38 10.73 8.66 10.16
N ASP A 39 10.05 8.47 11.29
CA ASP A 39 8.59 8.47 11.39
C ASP A 39 8.03 9.90 11.47
N ALA A 40 6.71 10.08 11.33
CA ALA A 40 6.00 11.34 11.52
C ALA A 40 6.27 11.99 12.90
N LYS A 41 6.65 11.19 13.91
CA LYS A 41 7.06 11.64 15.25
C LYS A 41 8.53 12.08 15.34
N GLY A 42 9.29 11.96 14.25
CA GLY A 42 10.72 12.29 14.18
C GLY A 42 11.65 11.22 14.76
N LEU A 43 11.13 10.04 15.11
CA LEU A 43 11.97 8.92 15.55
C LEU A 43 12.62 8.23 14.34
N PRO A 44 13.92 7.86 14.39
CA PRO A 44 14.56 7.09 13.34
C PRO A 44 13.90 5.72 13.18
N LEU A 45 13.76 5.28 11.92
CA LEU A 45 13.14 3.99 11.59
C LEU A 45 14.19 3.00 11.04
N PRO A 46 14.60 2.02 11.85
CA PRO A 46 15.46 0.93 11.39
C PRO A 46 14.67 -0.14 10.64
N GLY A 47 15.33 -0.84 9.71
CA GLY A 47 14.71 -1.96 8.99
C GLY A 47 13.81 -1.56 7.82
N VAL A 48 13.84 -0.29 7.39
CA VAL A 48 13.14 0.17 6.18
C VAL A 48 13.89 -0.33 4.96
N THR A 49 13.16 -0.92 4.02
CA THR A 49 13.73 -1.38 2.75
C THR A 49 13.75 -0.23 1.76
N VAL A 50 14.93 0.08 1.24
CA VAL A 50 15.17 1.11 0.22
C VAL A 50 15.55 0.41 -1.07
N LEU A 51 14.65 0.41 -2.05
CA LEU A 51 14.86 -0.25 -3.34
C LEU A 51 14.90 0.76 -4.48
N VAL A 52 15.74 0.54 -5.49
CA VAL A 52 15.69 1.36 -6.70
C VAL A 52 14.66 0.77 -7.66
N LYS A 53 13.66 1.56 -8.04
CA LYS A 53 12.57 1.14 -8.93
C LYS A 53 13.12 0.58 -10.24
N GLY A 54 12.70 -0.64 -10.58
CA GLY A 54 13.13 -1.34 -11.79
C GLY A 54 14.48 -2.06 -11.68
N THR A 55 15.13 -2.05 -10.52
CA THR A 55 16.35 -2.83 -10.29
C THR A 55 16.21 -3.71 -9.05
N THR A 56 17.15 -4.64 -8.87
CA THR A 56 17.28 -5.43 -7.63
C THR A 56 18.25 -4.81 -6.64
N GLN A 57 18.80 -3.62 -6.96
CA GLN A 57 19.66 -2.90 -6.03
C GLN A 57 18.80 -2.25 -4.96
N GLY A 58 19.18 -2.50 -3.72
CA GLY A 58 18.55 -1.90 -2.55
C GLY A 58 19.39 -2.10 -1.32
N THR A 59 19.01 -1.41 -0.26
CA THR A 59 19.66 -1.48 1.05
C THR A 59 18.59 -1.39 2.14
N ILE A 60 18.98 -1.69 3.38
CA ILE A 60 18.09 -1.63 4.54
C ILE A 60 18.67 -0.56 5.48
N THR A 61 17.82 0.24 6.12
CA THR A 61 18.29 1.22 7.12
C THR A 61 18.85 0.54 8.37
N ASP A 62 19.89 1.14 8.94
CA ASP A 62 20.48 0.76 10.23
C ASP A 62 19.59 1.20 11.41
N SER A 63 19.97 0.82 12.63
CA SER A 63 19.45 1.24 13.94
C SER A 63 19.19 2.75 14.08
N ASP A 64 20.05 3.59 13.49
CA ASP A 64 19.91 5.05 13.47
C ASP A 64 18.96 5.58 12.37
N GLY A 65 18.37 4.69 11.57
CA GLY A 65 17.52 5.03 10.42
C GLY A 65 18.31 5.52 9.21
N GLU A 66 19.63 5.39 9.21
CA GLU A 66 20.50 5.83 8.11
C GLU A 66 20.62 4.76 7.03
N TYR A 67 20.72 5.19 5.78
CA TYR A 67 21.02 4.33 4.65
C TYR A 67 22.07 4.95 3.74
N SER A 68 22.80 4.09 3.04
CA SER A 68 23.75 4.48 1.99
C SER A 68 23.63 3.51 0.83
N LEU A 69 23.41 4.05 -0.36
CA LEU A 69 23.25 3.30 -1.58
C LEU A 69 24.11 3.93 -2.69
N SER A 70 25.08 3.18 -3.18
CA SER A 70 25.96 3.57 -4.28
C SER A 70 25.53 2.91 -5.59
N GLY A 71 25.89 3.52 -6.72
CA GLY A 71 25.63 2.91 -8.03
C GLY A 71 24.23 3.17 -8.57
N LEU A 72 23.66 4.32 -8.24
CA LEU A 72 22.34 4.74 -8.72
C LEU A 72 22.44 5.34 -10.14
N PRO A 73 21.54 4.97 -11.07
CA PRO A 73 21.42 5.64 -12.36
C PRO A 73 20.89 7.08 -12.19
N ASP A 74 21.19 7.95 -13.15
CA ASP A 74 20.66 9.32 -13.15
C ASP A 74 19.12 9.30 -13.21
N GLY A 75 18.49 10.04 -12.29
CA GLY A 75 17.03 10.08 -12.19
C GLY A 75 16.38 8.82 -11.62
N ALA A 76 17.14 7.96 -10.93
CA ALA A 76 16.60 6.82 -10.22
C ALA A 76 15.46 7.21 -9.25
N THR A 77 14.42 6.38 -9.19
CA THR A 77 13.38 6.48 -8.17
C THR A 77 13.67 5.48 -7.06
N LEU A 78 13.77 5.96 -5.82
CA LEU A 78 13.87 5.12 -4.64
C LEU A 78 12.47 4.83 -4.10
N VAL A 79 12.23 3.57 -3.79
CA VAL A 79 11.01 3.07 -3.18
C VAL A 79 11.35 2.69 -1.74
N PHE A 80 10.68 3.35 -0.80
CA PHE A 80 10.82 3.14 0.63
C PHE A 80 9.63 2.33 1.11
N SER A 81 9.88 1.14 1.62
CA SER A 81 8.84 0.24 2.10
C SER A 81 9.18 -0.30 3.47
N PHE A 82 8.19 -0.28 4.36
CA PHE A 82 8.29 -0.84 5.70
C PHE A 82 6.96 -1.46 6.10
N VAL A 83 7.01 -2.51 6.92
CA VAL A 83 5.80 -3.23 7.33
C VAL A 83 4.92 -2.32 8.18
N GLY A 84 3.69 -2.08 7.73
CA GLY A 84 2.71 -1.23 8.43
C GLY A 84 2.82 0.26 8.13
N MET A 85 3.64 0.67 7.16
CA MET A 85 3.79 2.08 6.76
C MET A 85 3.47 2.26 5.28
N HIS A 86 3.10 3.48 4.91
CA HIS A 86 2.79 3.80 3.52
C HIS A 86 4.07 3.78 2.67
N THR A 87 4.03 3.02 1.57
CA THR A 87 5.18 2.92 0.66
C THR A 87 5.33 4.23 -0.12
N GLN A 88 6.51 4.86 -0.05
CA GLN A 88 6.79 6.13 -0.71
C GLN A 88 7.80 5.96 -1.83
N GLU A 89 7.55 6.65 -2.95
CA GLU A 89 8.45 6.70 -4.09
C GLU A 89 9.02 8.10 -4.25
N ILE A 90 10.34 8.24 -4.24
CA ILE A 90 11.02 9.53 -4.35
C ILE A 90 12.06 9.48 -5.45
N VAL A 91 12.01 10.45 -6.35
CA VAL A 91 13.01 10.60 -7.42
C VAL A 91 14.27 11.25 -6.83
N VAL A 92 15.41 10.58 -6.96
CA VAL A 92 16.71 11.07 -6.46
C VAL A 92 17.10 12.39 -7.14
N GLY A 93 16.88 12.47 -8.45
CA GLY A 93 17.30 13.62 -9.26
C GLY A 93 18.80 13.88 -9.12
N ASN A 94 19.17 15.08 -8.67
CA ASN A 94 20.56 15.51 -8.43
C ASN A 94 20.96 15.53 -6.95
N GLN A 95 20.12 15.04 -6.06
CA GLN A 95 20.37 15.06 -4.62
C GLN A 95 21.24 13.86 -4.23
N THR A 96 22.25 14.10 -3.39
CA THR A 96 23.08 13.05 -2.79
C THR A 96 22.65 12.70 -1.36
N VAL A 97 21.86 13.57 -0.73
CA VAL A 97 21.31 13.36 0.61
C VAL A 97 19.80 13.49 0.53
N ILE A 98 19.07 12.45 0.90
CA ILE A 98 17.59 12.44 0.88
C ILE A 98 17.09 11.95 2.23
N ASN A 99 16.46 12.86 2.97
CA ASN A 99 15.80 12.50 4.22
C ASN A 99 14.33 12.25 3.94
N VAL A 100 13.80 11.16 4.48
CA VAL A 100 12.43 10.71 4.22
C VAL A 100 11.69 10.54 5.53
N THR A 101 10.49 11.09 5.59
CA THR A 101 9.57 10.85 6.70
C THR A 101 8.50 9.88 6.25
N MET A 102 8.47 8.69 6.84
CA MET A 102 7.47 7.67 6.58
C MET A 102 6.18 8.01 7.32
N GLU A 103 5.04 7.82 6.66
CA GLU A 103 3.72 7.97 7.27
C GLU A 103 3.15 6.58 7.60
N GLU A 104 2.53 6.44 8.77
CA GLU A 104 1.82 5.21 9.15
C GLU A 104 0.66 5.00 8.16
N GLU A 105 0.62 3.82 7.53
CA GLU A 105 -0.53 3.45 6.71
C GLU A 105 -1.62 2.95 7.65
N THR A 106 -2.42 3.87 8.17
CA THR A 106 -3.72 3.48 8.72
C THR A 106 -4.51 2.92 7.56
N ILE A 107 -4.54 1.59 7.47
CA ILE A 107 -5.53 0.85 6.69
C ILE A 107 -6.87 1.38 7.20
N GLY A 108 -7.42 2.36 6.46
CA GLY A 108 -8.79 2.75 6.62
C GLY A 108 -9.57 1.49 6.35
N LEU A 109 -10.00 0.81 7.40
CA LEU A 109 -11.10 -0.13 7.29
C LEU A 109 -12.20 0.73 6.71
N GLU A 110 -12.39 0.67 5.39
CA GLU A 110 -13.66 0.97 4.78
C GLU A 110 -14.62 0.07 5.54
N GLU A 111 -15.26 0.64 6.55
CA GLU A 111 -16.27 -0.03 7.31
C GLU A 111 -17.32 -0.42 6.27
N VAL A 112 -17.23 -1.65 5.80
CA VAL A 112 -18.22 -2.22 4.90
C VAL A 112 -19.43 -2.38 5.77
N ILE A 113 -20.21 -1.31 5.91
CA ILE A 113 -21.55 -1.41 6.45
C ILE A 113 -22.29 -2.19 5.39
N ALA A 114 -22.28 -3.51 5.52
CA ALA A 114 -23.23 -4.36 4.86
C ALA A 114 -24.59 -3.89 5.39
N ILE A 115 -25.23 -2.99 4.66
CA ILE A 115 -26.63 -2.69 4.87
C ILE A 115 -27.31 -4.01 4.52
N GLY A 116 -27.56 -4.81 5.56
CA GLY A 116 -28.44 -5.95 5.52
C GLY A 116 -29.81 -5.42 5.18
N TYR A 117 -30.05 -5.14 3.90
CA TYR A 117 -31.38 -5.14 3.35
C TYR A 117 -31.81 -6.60 3.40
N GLY A 118 -32.33 -7.00 4.56
CA GLY A 118 -33.31 -8.05 4.59
C GLY A 118 -34.33 -7.67 3.54
N THR A 119 -34.34 -8.42 2.44
CA THR A 119 -35.42 -8.38 1.46
C THR A 119 -36.64 -8.97 2.15
N GLN A 120 -37.24 -8.21 3.07
CA GLN A 120 -38.62 -8.46 3.47
C GLN A 120 -39.48 -8.04 2.30
N LYS A 121 -39.56 -8.90 1.30
CA LYS A 121 -40.62 -8.86 0.31
C LYS A 121 -41.90 -9.19 1.07
N LYS A 122 -42.53 -8.14 1.57
CA LYS A 122 -43.87 -8.18 2.16
C LYS A 122 -44.85 -8.43 1.01
N GLU A 123 -44.88 -9.65 0.50
CA GLU A 123 -45.83 -10.06 -0.53
C GLU A 123 -46.78 -11.17 -0.10
N ASN A 124 -46.73 -11.60 1.17
CA ASN A 124 -47.70 -12.53 1.73
C ASN A 124 -48.30 -11.99 3.03
N LEU A 125 -48.87 -10.78 2.99
CA LEU A 125 -49.97 -10.47 3.90
C LEU A 125 -51.25 -10.75 3.12
N THR A 126 -51.71 -12.00 3.18
CA THR A 126 -53.05 -12.41 2.75
C THR A 126 -54.07 -11.78 3.71
N GLY A 127 -54.26 -10.47 3.57
CA GLY A 127 -55.42 -9.78 4.07
C GLY A 127 -56.61 -10.24 3.25
N ALA A 128 -57.24 -11.32 3.68
CA ALA A 128 -58.60 -11.65 3.28
C ALA A 128 -59.51 -10.55 3.86
N VAL A 129 -59.62 -9.44 3.13
CA VAL A 129 -60.68 -8.46 3.32
C VAL A 129 -61.65 -8.63 2.17
N SER A 130 -62.68 -9.43 2.41
CA SER A 130 -63.89 -9.40 1.61
C SER A 130 -64.47 -7.99 1.72
N TYR A 131 -64.33 -7.20 0.66
CA TYR A 131 -65.21 -6.05 0.45
C TYR A 131 -66.59 -6.62 0.15
N VAL A 132 -67.50 -6.55 1.11
CA VAL A 132 -68.93 -6.69 0.84
C VAL A 132 -69.45 -5.26 0.77
N ASP A 133 -69.87 -4.86 -0.43
CA ASP A 133 -70.52 -3.58 -0.69
C ASP A 133 -71.70 -3.40 0.26
N ALA A 134 -71.63 -2.36 1.10
CA ALA A 134 -72.72 -1.92 1.97
C ALA A 134 -73.74 -1.06 1.19
N GLU A 135 -74.09 -1.47 -0.02
CA GLU A 135 -75.07 -0.77 -0.90
C GLU A 135 -76.36 -1.58 -1.11
N THR A 136 -76.69 -2.49 -0.19
CA THR A 136 -78.03 -3.13 -0.14
C THR A 136 -78.64 -3.10 1.26
N LEU A 137 -78.32 -2.08 2.04
CA LEU A 137 -78.85 -1.87 3.39
C LEU A 137 -79.83 -0.69 3.49
N ASP A 138 -80.58 -0.40 2.43
CA ASP A 138 -81.59 0.68 2.45
C ASP A 138 -82.84 0.36 1.63
N SER A 139 -83.56 -0.74 1.97
CA SER A 139 -84.96 -0.93 1.54
C SER A 139 -85.65 -2.16 2.16
N ARG A 140 -85.50 -2.43 3.46
CA ARG A 140 -86.45 -3.35 4.14
C ARG A 140 -86.90 -2.84 5.52
N PRO A 141 -88.19 -2.47 5.65
CA PRO A 141 -88.73 -1.85 6.85
C PRO A 141 -88.70 -2.79 8.05
N VAL A 142 -88.26 -2.23 9.18
CA VAL A 142 -88.36 -2.76 10.54
C VAL A 142 -89.76 -3.31 10.83
N PRO A 143 -89.96 -4.63 11.02
CA PRO A 143 -91.14 -5.10 11.72
C PRO A 143 -90.90 -4.86 13.21
N SER A 144 -91.51 -3.77 13.68
CA SER A 144 -92.04 -3.54 15.03
C SER A 144 -91.71 -4.63 16.08
N ILE A 145 -91.02 -4.22 17.14
CA ILE A 145 -90.64 -4.98 18.34
C ILE A 145 -91.88 -5.25 19.24
N GLY A 146 -93.07 -5.41 18.66
CA GLY A 146 -94.35 -5.25 19.36
C GLY A 146 -95.42 -6.30 19.07
N GLN A 147 -95.06 -7.56 18.73
CA GLN A 147 -96.06 -8.63 18.61
C GLN A 147 -95.62 -9.92 19.33
N GLY A 148 -95.12 -9.76 20.55
CA GLY A 148 -95.50 -10.70 21.59
C GLY A 148 -96.99 -10.45 21.91
N LEU A 149 -97.80 -11.51 21.93
CA LEU A 149 -99.20 -11.51 22.37
C LEU A 149 -100.24 -11.05 21.32
N GLN A 150 -100.51 -11.87 20.30
CA GLN A 150 -101.89 -11.93 19.76
C GLN A 150 -102.20 -13.26 19.06
N GLY A 151 -103.05 -14.06 19.71
CA GLY A 151 -103.67 -15.29 19.21
C GLY A 151 -102.86 -16.55 19.54
N THR A 152 -103.15 -17.38 20.55
CA THR A 152 -104.45 -17.72 21.14
C THR A 152 -105.54 -17.87 20.08
N VAL A 153 -105.32 -18.83 19.17
CA VAL A 153 -106.19 -20.00 18.94
C VAL A 153 -105.36 -21.11 18.30
#